data_AF-A0A562BVK2-F1
#
_entry.id   AF-A0A562BVK2-F1
#
_cell.length_a   1.000
_cell.length_b   1.000
_cell.length_c   1.000
_cell.angle_alpha   90.00
_cell.angle_beta   90.00
_cell.angle_gamma   90.00
#
_symmetry.space_group_name_H-M   'P 1'
#
loop_
_entity.id
_entity.type
_entity.pdbx_description
1 polymer ?
#
loop_
_entity_poly.entity_id
_entity_poly.type
_entity_poly.pdbx_seq_one_letter_code
_entity_poly.pdbx_strand_id
1 'polypeptide(L)'
;MDSSRQPPGGKRFDVAVLGAGAAGMMCAAVAGQAGAHVVLIDHATRIAEKIRISGGGRCNFTNLHAGPANYLSSNPHFCRSALARYTPRDFLDLMRRHGIGWHEKHRGQLFCNDSAEDVIAMLRAECDGGHVSWRTGCTVEEVRREGDDFLLLTSAGAIRAGALVVATGGLSIPKIGATDFGYRIARQFGLPVVETRPALVPLTFDGAAWQPFAPLAGVSMEVDIATGRGREAGAFREDLLWTHRGLSGPAVLQISSYWRPANRDRPVRRRGRGGVVAGAQARQPPASGQSSGRTAAGPPGGRMVPRGRARWRQTGA
;
A
#
# COMPACT_ATOMS: atom_id res chain seq x y z
N MET A 1 39.99 -30.92 -27.96
CA MET A 1 39.57 -29.69 -27.27
C MET A 1 38.49 -29.06 -28.12
N ASP A 2 37.23 -29.39 -27.86
CA ASP A 2 36.08 -28.80 -28.53
C ASP A 2 35.47 -27.77 -27.58
N SER A 3 35.82 -26.50 -27.80
CA SER A 3 35.27 -25.35 -27.08
C SER A 3 34.33 -24.58 -28.00
N SER A 4 33.15 -25.13 -28.26
CA SER A 4 32.10 -24.41 -28.98
C SER A 4 30.68 -24.78 -28.53
N ARG A 5 30.45 -25.04 -27.24
CA ARG A 5 29.10 -24.98 -26.69
C ARG A 5 28.68 -23.52 -26.56
N GLN A 6 28.05 -22.98 -27.61
CA GLN A 6 27.14 -21.83 -27.46
C GLN A 6 26.17 -22.16 -26.32
N PRO A 7 26.07 -21.33 -25.26
CA PRO A 7 25.02 -21.53 -24.27
C PRO A 7 23.66 -21.44 -25.00
N PRO A 8 22.68 -22.28 -24.68
CA PRO A 8 21.38 -22.26 -25.35
C PRO A 8 20.85 -20.83 -25.32
N GLY A 9 20.68 -20.23 -26.51
CA GLY A 9 20.34 -18.82 -26.68
C GLY A 9 18.98 -18.53 -26.08
N GLY A 10 18.95 -18.16 -24.80
CA GLY A 10 17.74 -17.71 -24.12
C GLY A 10 17.15 -16.51 -24.85
N LYS A 11 15.82 -16.44 -24.92
CA LYS A 11 15.10 -15.33 -25.58
C LYS A 11 15.55 -14.01 -24.92
N ARG A 12 16.14 -13.12 -25.72
CA ARG A 12 16.60 -11.79 -25.28
C ARG A 12 15.46 -10.77 -25.38
N PHE A 13 15.34 -9.95 -24.35
CA PHE A 13 14.39 -8.83 -24.27
C PHE A 13 15.14 -7.52 -24.06
N ASP A 14 14.50 -6.40 -24.36
CA ASP A 14 15.06 -5.09 -24.01
C ASP A 14 14.82 -4.81 -22.53
N VAL A 15 13.62 -5.15 -22.04
CA VAL A 15 13.22 -4.93 -20.64
C VAL A 15 12.57 -6.18 -20.06
N ALA A 16 13.06 -6.63 -18.90
CA ALA A 16 12.36 -7.58 -18.04
C ALA A 16 11.70 -6.82 -16.87
N VAL A 17 10.40 -7.02 -16.66
CA VAL A 17 9.65 -6.45 -15.55
C VAL A 17 9.22 -7.58 -14.61
N LEU A 18 9.53 -7.44 -13.32
CA LEU A 18 9.21 -8.43 -12.29
C LEU A 18 8.00 -7.99 -11.48
N GLY A 19 6.91 -8.76 -11.54
CA GLY A 19 5.66 -8.55 -10.80
C GLY A 19 4.57 -7.91 -11.66
N ALA A 20 3.51 -8.66 -11.95
CA ALA A 20 2.35 -8.25 -12.73
C ALA A 20 1.27 -7.60 -11.84
N GLY A 21 1.69 -6.64 -11.02
CA GLY A 21 0.82 -5.75 -10.26
C GLY A 21 0.58 -4.42 -10.98
N ALA A 22 0.03 -3.42 -10.26
CA ALA A 22 -0.27 -2.09 -10.82
C ALA A 22 0.95 -1.43 -11.49
N ALA A 23 2.07 -1.32 -10.76
CA ALA A 23 3.27 -0.68 -11.25
C ALA A 23 3.92 -1.47 -12.41
N GLY A 24 3.95 -2.80 -12.32
CA GLY A 24 4.59 -3.64 -13.33
C GLY A 24 3.83 -3.67 -14.65
N MET A 25 2.50 -3.80 -14.62
CA MET A 25 1.69 -3.72 -15.84
C MET A 25 1.76 -2.33 -16.48
N MET A 26 1.65 -1.26 -15.69
CA MET A 26 1.81 0.11 -16.21
C MET A 26 3.18 0.31 -16.87
N CYS A 27 4.27 -0.12 -16.20
CA CYS A 27 5.62 -0.01 -16.75
C CYS A 27 5.79 -0.81 -18.03
N ALA A 28 5.30 -2.07 -18.05
CA ALA A 28 5.43 -2.94 -19.20
C ALA A 28 4.64 -2.42 -20.40
N ALA A 29 3.40 -1.97 -20.19
CA ALA A 29 2.57 -1.35 -21.21
C ALA A 29 3.25 -0.13 -21.83
N VAL A 30 3.67 0.84 -21.01
CA VAL A 30 4.31 2.07 -21.49
C VAL A 30 5.60 1.77 -22.26
N ALA A 31 6.44 0.86 -21.76
CA ALA A 31 7.68 0.48 -22.45
C ALA A 31 7.40 -0.25 -23.78
N GLY A 32 6.44 -1.18 -23.80
CA GLY A 32 6.06 -1.91 -25.01
C GLY A 32 5.44 -1.00 -26.07
N GLN A 33 4.57 -0.09 -25.68
CA GLN A 33 3.96 0.92 -26.57
C GLN A 33 5.01 1.90 -27.13
N ALA A 34 6.13 2.10 -26.43
CA ALA A 34 7.28 2.86 -26.92
C ALA A 34 8.21 2.03 -27.85
N GLY A 35 7.87 0.78 -28.15
CA GLY A 35 8.57 -0.09 -29.09
C GLY A 35 9.61 -1.03 -28.47
N ALA A 36 9.73 -1.08 -27.13
CA ALA A 36 10.64 -2.02 -26.48
C ALA A 36 10.08 -3.45 -26.51
N HIS A 37 10.94 -4.45 -26.70
CA HIS A 37 10.56 -5.85 -26.53
C HIS A 37 10.58 -6.22 -25.04
N VAL A 38 9.39 -6.24 -24.42
CA VAL A 38 9.23 -6.40 -22.96
C VAL A 38 8.79 -7.82 -22.59
N VAL A 39 9.36 -8.35 -21.52
CA VAL A 39 8.82 -9.52 -20.81
C VAL A 39 8.34 -9.13 -19.41
N LEU A 40 7.10 -9.46 -19.08
CA LEU A 40 6.50 -9.27 -17.77
C LEU A 40 6.35 -10.62 -17.07
N ILE A 41 7.06 -10.80 -15.96
CA ILE A 41 7.21 -12.07 -15.25
C ILE A 41 6.51 -11.98 -13.89
N ASP A 42 5.69 -12.98 -13.57
CA ASP A 42 5.09 -13.14 -12.24
C ASP A 42 5.06 -14.61 -11.83
N HIS A 43 5.42 -14.89 -10.57
CA HIS A 43 5.31 -16.20 -9.96
C HIS A 43 3.86 -16.68 -9.83
N ALA A 44 2.90 -15.77 -9.72
CA ALA A 44 1.49 -16.10 -9.60
C ALA A 44 0.89 -16.40 -10.98
N THR A 45 -0.02 -17.38 -11.03
CA THR A 45 -0.87 -17.63 -12.19
C THR A 45 -1.99 -16.61 -12.29
N ARG A 46 -2.62 -16.29 -11.15
CA ARG A 46 -3.59 -15.19 -11.02
C ARG A 46 -2.88 -13.92 -10.60
N ILE A 47 -2.69 -13.01 -11.55
CA ILE A 47 -2.00 -11.72 -11.33
C ILE A 47 -2.93 -10.67 -10.72
N ALA A 48 -2.36 -9.52 -10.35
CA ALA A 48 -3.10 -8.34 -9.92
C ALA A 48 -4.05 -8.53 -8.71
N GLU A 49 -3.86 -9.58 -7.90
CA GLU A 49 -4.72 -9.87 -6.73
C GLU A 49 -4.88 -8.68 -5.77
N LYS A 50 -3.82 -7.87 -5.58
CA LYS A 50 -3.91 -6.64 -4.76
C LYS A 50 -4.83 -5.59 -5.35
N ILE A 51 -4.88 -5.44 -6.68
CA ILE A 51 -5.85 -4.55 -7.33
C ILE A 51 -7.25 -5.12 -7.09
N ARG A 52 -7.45 -6.42 -7.36
CA ARG A 52 -8.74 -7.10 -7.24
C ARG A 52 -9.39 -6.92 -5.86
N ILE A 53 -8.62 -7.07 -4.79
CA ILE A 53 -9.15 -6.95 -3.42
C ILE A 53 -9.15 -5.51 -2.88
N SER A 54 -8.55 -4.55 -3.60
CA SER A 54 -8.45 -3.16 -3.15
C SER A 54 -9.82 -2.47 -3.15
N GLY A 55 -9.99 -1.50 -2.25
CA GLY A 55 -11.23 -0.72 -2.17
C GLY A 55 -12.48 -1.56 -1.93
N GLY A 56 -12.36 -2.73 -1.31
CA GLY A 56 -13.49 -3.66 -1.13
C GLY A 56 -13.98 -4.30 -2.42
N GLY A 57 -13.08 -4.49 -3.40
CA GLY A 57 -13.42 -5.04 -4.72
C GLY A 57 -13.78 -3.99 -5.77
N ARG A 58 -13.80 -2.70 -5.42
CA ARG A 58 -14.11 -1.59 -6.34
C ARG A 58 -12.91 -0.74 -6.74
N CYS A 59 -11.72 -1.09 -6.27
CA CYS A 59 -10.46 -0.38 -6.52
C CYS A 59 -10.52 1.13 -6.24
N ASN A 60 -10.00 1.56 -5.08
CA ASN A 60 -9.67 2.97 -4.86
C ASN A 60 -8.41 3.32 -5.67
N PHE A 61 -8.58 3.63 -6.96
CA PHE A 61 -7.50 3.61 -7.94
C PHE A 61 -6.62 4.87 -7.93
N THR A 62 -7.14 6.00 -7.44
CA THR A 62 -6.38 7.25 -7.27
C THR A 62 -7.06 8.20 -6.30
N ASN A 63 -6.45 9.35 -6.04
CA ASN A 63 -7.05 10.43 -5.26
C ASN A 63 -6.87 11.79 -5.97
N LEU A 64 -7.91 12.63 -5.98
CA LEU A 64 -7.89 13.98 -6.57
C LEU A 64 -6.81 14.90 -5.99
N HIS A 65 -6.40 14.64 -4.75
CA HIS A 65 -5.41 15.41 -4.01
C HIS A 65 -4.06 14.70 -3.93
N ALA A 66 -3.80 13.68 -4.77
CA ALA A 66 -2.50 13.00 -4.78
C ALA A 66 -1.36 14.01 -4.96
N GLY A 67 -0.39 13.97 -4.06
CA GLY A 67 0.68 14.96 -4.01
C GLY A 67 1.76 14.54 -3.00
N PRO A 68 2.95 15.17 -3.05
CA PRO A 68 4.11 14.72 -2.29
C PRO A 68 3.89 14.64 -0.77
N ALA A 69 3.03 15.51 -0.23
CA ALA A 69 2.70 15.52 1.20
C ALA A 69 1.95 14.25 1.68
N ASN A 70 1.38 13.49 0.76
CA ASN A 70 0.58 12.29 1.06
C ASN A 70 1.42 10.99 1.06
N TYR A 71 2.75 11.09 0.88
CA TYR A 71 3.66 9.94 0.84
C TYR A 71 4.77 10.08 1.89
N LEU A 72 4.93 9.04 2.72
CA LEU A 72 6.00 8.97 3.72
C LEU A 72 7.28 8.44 3.09
N SER A 73 8.37 9.20 3.23
CA SER A 73 9.70 8.83 2.72
C SER A 73 10.79 9.48 3.57
N SER A 74 11.94 8.81 3.71
CA SER A 74 13.17 9.41 4.27
C SER A 74 13.74 10.50 3.37
N ASN A 75 13.42 10.46 2.07
CA ASN A 75 13.63 11.54 1.12
C ASN A 75 12.25 12.09 0.66
N PRO A 76 11.73 13.15 1.30
CA PRO A 76 10.40 13.70 1.01
C PRO A 76 10.23 14.25 -0.41
N HIS A 77 11.33 14.51 -1.13
CA HIS A 77 11.29 15.08 -2.48
C HIS A 77 11.31 14.02 -3.58
N PHE A 78 11.61 12.76 -3.25
CA PHE A 78 11.81 11.69 -4.22
C PHE A 78 10.62 11.50 -5.19
N CYS A 79 9.39 11.51 -4.67
CA CYS A 79 8.19 11.26 -5.48
C CYS A 79 7.73 12.48 -6.33
N ARG A 80 8.31 13.67 -6.13
CA ARG A 80 7.83 14.92 -6.77
C ARG A 80 7.83 14.82 -8.30
N SER A 81 8.92 14.37 -8.88
CA SER A 81 9.07 14.29 -10.34
C SER A 81 8.07 13.31 -10.96
N ALA A 82 7.92 12.12 -10.37
CA ALA A 82 6.99 11.11 -10.86
C ALA A 82 5.53 11.59 -10.78
N LEU A 83 5.11 12.14 -9.63
CA LEU A 83 3.75 12.64 -9.42
C LEU A 83 3.39 13.84 -10.31
N ALA A 84 4.37 14.64 -10.72
CA ALA A 84 4.15 15.77 -11.62
C ALA A 84 4.04 15.34 -13.09
N ARG A 85 4.71 14.24 -13.48
CA ARG A 85 4.71 13.74 -14.87
C ARG A 85 3.58 12.77 -15.18
N TYR A 86 3.01 12.13 -14.16
CA TYR A 86 1.84 11.27 -14.28
C TYR A 86 0.91 11.55 -13.10
N THR A 87 -0.11 12.35 -13.39
CA THR A 87 -1.07 12.89 -12.42
C THR A 87 -2.30 11.98 -12.31
N PRO A 88 -3.17 12.20 -11.30
CA PRO A 88 -4.47 11.54 -11.26
C PRO A 88 -5.29 11.76 -12.54
N ARG A 89 -5.15 12.93 -13.19
CA ARG A 89 -5.87 13.22 -14.43
C ARG A 89 -5.45 12.31 -15.58
N ASP A 90 -4.16 12.03 -15.71
CA ASP A 90 -3.65 11.14 -16.76
C ASP A 90 -4.22 9.72 -16.63
N PHE A 91 -4.35 9.23 -15.39
CA PHE A 91 -5.00 7.94 -15.13
C PHE A 91 -6.51 7.97 -15.38
N LEU A 92 -7.20 9.07 -15.05
CA LEU A 92 -8.61 9.24 -15.40
C LEU A 92 -8.83 9.29 -16.90
N ASP A 93 -7.90 9.89 -17.65
CA ASP A 93 -7.95 9.93 -19.10
C ASP A 93 -7.80 8.53 -19.69
N LEU A 94 -6.93 7.70 -19.11
CA LEU A 94 -6.84 6.28 -19.43
C LEU A 94 -8.15 5.53 -19.14
N MET A 95 -8.72 5.69 -17.95
CA MET A 95 -10.01 5.08 -17.59
C MET A 95 -11.13 5.43 -18.58
N ARG A 96 -11.19 6.69 -19.05
CA ARG A 96 -12.17 7.12 -20.06
C ARG A 96 -11.98 6.47 -21.41
N ARG A 97 -10.74 6.31 -21.87
CA ARG A 97 -10.45 5.65 -23.16
C ARG A 97 -10.95 4.20 -23.16
N HIS A 98 -10.97 3.56 -21.99
CA HIS A 98 -11.49 2.20 -21.80
C HIS A 98 -12.96 2.16 -21.37
N GLY A 99 -13.66 3.30 -21.32
CA GLY A 99 -15.08 3.36 -20.99
C GLY A 99 -15.41 2.97 -19.54
N ILE A 100 -14.45 3.02 -18.62
CA ILE A 100 -14.67 2.61 -17.23
C ILE A 100 -15.25 3.77 -16.44
N GLY A 101 -16.42 3.57 -15.83
CA GLY A 101 -17.08 4.55 -14.96
C GLY A 101 -16.50 4.56 -13.54
N TRP A 102 -16.44 5.75 -12.94
CA TRP A 102 -16.02 5.91 -11.54
C TRP A 102 -16.82 7.01 -10.83
N HIS A 103 -16.74 7.02 -9.50
CA HIS A 103 -17.30 8.06 -8.64
C HIS A 103 -16.32 8.43 -7.52
N GLU A 104 -16.45 9.65 -7.00
CA GLU A 104 -15.80 10.04 -5.76
C GLU A 104 -16.60 9.51 -4.57
N LYS A 105 -15.91 8.91 -3.59
CA LYS A 105 -16.55 8.43 -2.35
C LYS A 105 -16.35 9.40 -1.19
N HIS A 106 -15.10 9.63 -0.80
CA HIS A 106 -14.77 10.45 0.37
C HIS A 106 -13.41 11.11 0.17
N ARG A 107 -13.32 12.44 0.40
CA ARG A 107 -12.06 13.22 0.39
C ARG A 107 -11.19 12.94 -0.84
N GLY A 108 -11.79 13.03 -2.03
CA GLY A 108 -11.10 12.85 -3.31
C GLY A 108 -10.78 11.39 -3.69
N GLN A 109 -11.16 10.39 -2.88
CA GLN A 109 -10.94 8.98 -3.23
C GLN A 109 -11.86 8.56 -4.38
N LEU A 110 -11.27 8.02 -5.46
CA LEU A 110 -12.00 7.61 -6.65
C LEU A 110 -12.07 6.08 -6.76
N PHE A 111 -13.29 5.57 -6.96
CA PHE A 111 -13.59 4.15 -7.03
C PHE A 111 -14.27 3.80 -8.35
N CYS A 112 -14.00 2.61 -8.88
CA CYS A 112 -14.80 2.08 -9.98
C CYS A 112 -16.27 1.98 -9.56
N ASN A 113 -17.17 2.20 -10.52
CA ASN A 113 -18.60 1.99 -10.29
C ASN A 113 -18.92 0.52 -10.05
N ASP A 114 -18.33 -0.35 -10.87
CA ASP A 114 -18.64 -1.78 -10.92
C ASP A 114 -17.59 -2.62 -10.20
N SER A 115 -16.38 -2.77 -10.78
CA SER A 115 -15.39 -3.71 -10.28
C SER A 115 -13.94 -3.24 -10.39
N ALA A 116 -13.10 -3.73 -9.48
CA ALA A 116 -11.65 -3.65 -9.60
C ALA A 116 -11.10 -4.45 -10.79
N GLU A 117 -11.85 -5.46 -11.26
CA GLU A 117 -11.49 -6.26 -12.44
C GLU A 117 -11.43 -5.39 -13.71
N ASP A 118 -12.20 -4.29 -13.78
CA ASP A 118 -12.19 -3.37 -14.93
C ASP A 118 -10.81 -2.72 -15.09
N VAL A 119 -10.18 -2.32 -13.96
CA VAL A 119 -8.82 -1.76 -13.96
C VAL A 119 -7.79 -2.82 -14.36
N ILE A 120 -8.00 -4.08 -13.97
CA ILE A 120 -7.10 -5.19 -14.34
C ILE A 120 -7.21 -5.46 -15.85
N ALA A 121 -8.43 -5.50 -16.39
CA ALA A 121 -8.70 -5.69 -17.80
C ALA A 121 -8.10 -4.56 -18.64
N MET A 122 -8.27 -3.31 -18.21
CA MET A 122 -7.64 -2.14 -18.82
C MET A 122 -6.12 -2.26 -18.86
N LEU A 123 -5.47 -2.56 -17.74
CA LEU A 123 -4.00 -2.69 -17.69
C LEU A 123 -3.48 -3.85 -18.54
N ARG A 124 -4.24 -4.94 -18.65
CA ARG A 124 -3.92 -6.04 -19.58
C ARG A 124 -4.03 -5.59 -21.03
N ALA A 125 -5.12 -4.91 -21.40
CA ALA A 125 -5.31 -4.39 -22.75
C ALA A 125 -4.21 -3.40 -23.16
N GLU A 126 -3.75 -2.55 -22.23
CA GLU A 126 -2.61 -1.65 -22.47
C GLU A 126 -1.29 -2.42 -22.70
N CYS A 127 -1.05 -3.49 -21.94
CA CYS A 127 0.09 -4.40 -22.17
C CYS A 127 -0.01 -5.12 -23.53
N ASP A 128 -1.21 -5.56 -23.92
CA ASP A 128 -1.44 -6.23 -25.19
C ASP A 128 -1.22 -5.28 -26.38
N GLY A 129 -1.65 -4.02 -26.25
CA GLY A 129 -1.36 -2.95 -27.21
C GLY A 129 0.13 -2.61 -27.31
N GLY A 130 0.92 -2.90 -26.27
CA GLY A 130 2.39 -2.82 -26.28
C GLY A 130 3.09 -4.14 -26.64
N HIS A 131 2.36 -5.17 -27.06
CA HIS A 131 2.89 -6.50 -27.39
C HIS A 131 3.77 -7.13 -26.29
N VAL A 132 3.42 -6.89 -25.01
CA VAL A 132 4.17 -7.39 -23.86
C VAL A 132 4.14 -8.92 -23.82
N SER A 133 5.31 -9.56 -23.71
CA SER A 133 5.41 -11.01 -23.51
C SER A 133 5.15 -11.38 -22.05
N TRP A 134 4.13 -12.21 -21.81
CA TRP A 134 3.78 -12.65 -20.46
C TRP A 134 4.49 -13.95 -20.04
N ARG A 135 4.91 -14.00 -18.78
CA ARG A 135 5.42 -15.19 -18.08
C ARG A 135 4.81 -15.28 -16.67
N THR A 136 3.55 -15.70 -16.59
CA THR A 136 2.83 -15.94 -15.33
C THR A 136 3.05 -17.38 -14.84
N GLY A 137 2.90 -17.63 -13.54
CA GLY A 137 3.25 -18.94 -12.97
C GLY A 137 4.76 -19.25 -13.08
N CYS A 138 5.58 -18.21 -13.23
CA CYS A 138 7.00 -18.31 -13.52
C CYS A 138 7.80 -17.70 -12.37
N THR A 139 8.47 -18.56 -11.61
CA THR A 139 9.30 -18.11 -10.49
C THR A 139 10.67 -17.68 -11.01
N VAL A 140 11.10 -16.48 -10.67
CA VAL A 140 12.50 -16.06 -10.86
C VAL A 140 13.29 -16.55 -9.66
N GLU A 141 14.21 -17.47 -9.91
CA GLU A 141 15.03 -18.13 -8.89
C GLU A 141 16.30 -17.34 -8.63
N GLU A 142 16.89 -16.78 -9.69
CA GLU A 142 18.12 -16.03 -9.61
C GLU A 142 18.14 -14.88 -10.62
N VAL A 143 18.77 -13.77 -10.22
CA VAL A 143 19.06 -12.63 -11.08
C VAL A 143 20.57 -12.42 -11.05
N ARG A 144 21.22 -12.33 -12.20
CA ARG A 144 22.65 -12.01 -12.34
C ARG A 144 22.83 -10.86 -13.30
N ARG A 145 23.94 -10.14 -13.15
CA ARG A 145 24.44 -9.25 -14.20
C ARG A 145 25.52 -9.98 -14.98
N GLU A 146 25.39 -10.04 -16.29
CA GLU A 146 26.34 -10.67 -17.21
C GLU A 146 26.71 -9.70 -18.32
N GLY A 147 27.88 -9.06 -18.20
CA GLY A 147 28.26 -7.94 -19.06
C GLY A 147 27.27 -6.78 -18.90
N ASP A 148 26.71 -6.35 -20.01
CA ASP A 148 25.73 -5.25 -20.07
C ASP A 148 24.28 -5.71 -19.86
N ASP A 149 24.01 -7.01 -19.91
CA ASP A 149 22.68 -7.58 -19.75
C ASP A 149 22.44 -8.13 -18.32
N PHE A 150 21.18 -8.33 -17.98
CA PHE A 150 20.72 -9.14 -16.86
C PHE A 150 20.36 -10.54 -17.34
N LEU A 151 20.83 -11.57 -16.62
CA LEU A 151 20.40 -12.95 -16.78
C LEU A 151 19.46 -13.32 -15.64
N LEU A 152 18.24 -13.75 -15.97
CA LEU A 152 17.26 -14.25 -15.03
C LEU A 152 17.13 -15.75 -15.22
N LEU A 153 17.43 -16.53 -14.17
CA LEU A 153 17.13 -17.95 -14.14
C LEU A 153 15.71 -18.11 -13.58
N THR A 154 14.86 -18.78 -14.34
CA THR A 154 13.46 -18.97 -13.99
C THR A 154 13.07 -20.43 -14.06
N SER A 155 11.97 -20.79 -13.40
CA SER A 155 11.39 -22.13 -13.45
C SER A 155 10.97 -22.57 -14.87
N ALA A 156 10.91 -21.64 -15.83
CA ALA A 156 10.57 -21.89 -17.24
C ALA A 156 11.75 -21.64 -18.20
N GLY A 157 12.98 -21.60 -17.68
CA GLY A 157 14.21 -21.39 -18.44
C GLY A 157 14.83 -20.00 -18.26
N ALA A 158 15.98 -19.79 -18.90
CA ALA A 158 16.74 -18.55 -18.78
C ALA A 158 16.17 -17.43 -19.66
N ILE A 159 16.15 -16.21 -19.13
CA ILE A 159 15.73 -14.98 -19.81
C ILE A 159 16.88 -13.98 -19.73
N ARG A 160 17.23 -13.35 -20.86
CA ARG A 160 18.21 -12.26 -20.91
C ARG A 160 17.49 -10.94 -21.17
N ALA A 161 17.88 -9.87 -20.48
CA ALA A 161 17.31 -8.54 -20.70
C ALA A 161 18.34 -7.42 -20.55
N GLY A 162 18.28 -6.40 -21.41
CA GLY A 162 19.16 -5.22 -21.29
C GLY A 162 18.86 -4.36 -20.06
N ALA A 163 17.59 -4.31 -19.66
CA ALA A 163 17.14 -3.63 -18.44
C ALA A 163 16.27 -4.53 -17.56
N LEU A 164 16.33 -4.31 -16.25
CA LEU A 164 15.53 -5.00 -15.26
C LEU A 164 14.73 -3.99 -14.42
N VAL A 165 13.41 -4.17 -14.36
CA VAL A 165 12.50 -3.40 -13.51
C VAL A 165 11.94 -4.30 -12.41
N VAL A 166 12.14 -3.91 -11.15
CA VAL A 166 11.64 -4.63 -9.98
C VAL A 166 10.34 -3.99 -9.49
N ALA A 167 9.21 -4.60 -9.80
CA ALA A 167 7.85 -4.15 -9.45
C ALA A 167 7.10 -5.16 -8.57
N THR A 168 7.81 -5.91 -7.72
CA THR A 168 7.31 -7.06 -6.96
C THR A 168 6.43 -6.71 -5.75
N GLY A 169 6.17 -5.41 -5.53
CA GLY A 169 5.42 -4.92 -4.37
C GLY A 169 6.19 -5.07 -3.04
N GLY A 170 5.43 -5.09 -1.93
CA GLY A 170 5.98 -5.27 -0.58
C GLY A 170 5.27 -6.37 0.20
N LEU A 171 5.65 -6.53 1.48
CA LEU A 171 5.36 -7.70 2.32
C LEU A 171 3.89 -7.91 2.75
N SER A 172 2.99 -6.99 2.43
CA SER A 172 1.61 -7.06 2.91
C SER A 172 0.81 -8.16 2.20
N ILE A 173 0.00 -8.90 2.97
CA ILE A 173 -0.89 -9.99 2.51
C ILE A 173 -0.12 -11.13 1.80
N PRO A 174 0.72 -11.90 2.52
CA PRO A 174 1.49 -13.00 1.92
C PRO A 174 0.65 -14.08 1.23
N LYS A 175 -0.59 -14.30 1.70
CA LYS A 175 -1.53 -15.28 1.13
C LYS A 175 -1.83 -15.08 -0.36
N ILE A 176 -1.61 -13.87 -0.89
CA ILE A 176 -1.80 -13.53 -2.31
C ILE A 176 -0.48 -13.31 -3.06
N GLY A 177 0.61 -13.92 -2.59
CA GLY A 177 1.91 -13.91 -3.30
C GLY A 177 2.84 -12.74 -2.94
N ALA A 178 2.57 -12.00 -1.86
CA ALA A 178 3.51 -10.99 -1.40
C ALA A 178 4.76 -11.63 -0.77
N THR A 179 5.94 -11.25 -1.27
CA THR A 179 7.24 -11.76 -0.80
C THR A 179 8.24 -10.62 -0.60
N ASP A 180 9.41 -10.94 -0.07
CA ASP A 180 10.52 -10.00 0.11
C ASP A 180 11.47 -9.93 -1.11
N PHE A 181 11.09 -10.53 -2.25
CA PHE A 181 12.00 -10.80 -3.37
C PHE A 181 12.68 -9.54 -3.91
N GLY A 182 11.94 -8.45 -4.10
CA GLY A 182 12.54 -7.17 -4.53
C GLY A 182 13.56 -6.60 -3.54
N TYR A 183 13.38 -6.81 -2.24
CA TYR A 183 14.37 -6.39 -1.23
C TYR A 183 15.62 -7.27 -1.26
N ARG A 184 15.48 -8.57 -1.57
CA ARG A 184 16.63 -9.47 -1.75
C ARG A 184 17.46 -9.04 -2.97
N ILE A 185 16.81 -8.74 -4.09
CA ILE A 185 17.48 -8.21 -5.29
C ILE A 185 18.19 -6.89 -4.95
N ALA A 186 17.52 -5.96 -4.28
CA ALA A 186 18.14 -4.68 -3.90
C ALA A 186 19.43 -4.88 -3.09
N ARG A 187 19.39 -5.74 -2.05
CA ARG A 187 20.57 -6.06 -1.23
C ARG A 187 21.67 -6.75 -2.04
N GLN A 188 21.31 -7.67 -2.93
CA GLN A 188 22.26 -8.37 -3.80
C GLN A 188 23.08 -7.37 -4.65
N PHE A 189 22.44 -6.31 -5.14
CA PHE A 189 23.10 -5.24 -5.91
C PHE A 189 23.62 -4.08 -5.04
N GLY A 190 23.74 -4.27 -3.72
CA GLY A 190 24.33 -3.29 -2.81
C GLY A 190 23.46 -2.07 -2.51
N LEU A 191 22.16 -2.10 -2.86
CA LEU A 191 21.24 -1.01 -2.56
C LEU A 191 20.74 -1.09 -1.11
N PRO A 192 20.79 0.02 -0.34
CA PRO A 192 20.28 0.03 1.02
C PRO A 192 18.75 -0.12 1.05
N VAL A 193 18.26 -0.97 1.95
CA VAL A 193 16.82 -1.17 2.18
C VAL A 193 16.43 -0.54 3.51
N VAL A 194 15.53 0.44 3.46
CA VAL A 194 14.94 1.06 4.67
C VAL A 194 14.15 0.01 5.45
N GLU A 195 14.25 0.03 6.78
CA GLU A 195 13.54 -0.90 7.65
C GLU A 195 12.03 -0.90 7.37
N THR A 196 11.52 -2.06 6.95
CA THR A 196 10.11 -2.25 6.61
C THR A 196 9.29 -2.46 7.88
N ARG A 197 8.12 -1.82 7.97
CA ARG A 197 7.18 -2.01 9.06
C ARG A 197 5.74 -2.02 8.57
N PRO A 198 4.82 -2.68 9.29
CA PRO A 198 3.38 -2.57 9.03
C PRO A 198 2.91 -1.10 9.00
N ALA A 199 2.10 -0.77 8.00
CA ALA A 199 1.49 0.53 7.80
C ALA A 199 0.08 0.32 7.23
N LEU A 200 -0.83 1.29 7.46
CA LEU A 200 -2.26 1.15 7.17
C LEU A 200 -2.85 -0.13 7.78
N VAL A 201 -2.56 -0.37 9.06
CA VAL A 201 -3.00 -1.58 9.80
C VAL A 201 -3.89 -1.21 10.99
N PRO A 202 -4.77 -2.11 11.46
CA PRO A 202 -5.56 -1.87 12.67
C PRO A 202 -4.73 -1.90 13.96
N LEU A 203 -5.23 -1.22 15.00
CA LEU A 203 -4.73 -1.32 16.38
C LEU A 203 -5.35 -2.52 17.07
N THR A 204 -4.52 -3.33 17.72
CA THR A 204 -4.98 -4.38 18.63
C THR A 204 -4.57 -4.07 20.07
N PHE A 205 -5.45 -4.38 21.01
CA PHE A 205 -5.21 -4.17 22.44
C PHE A 205 -5.18 -5.52 23.16
N ASP A 206 -4.51 -5.53 24.32
CA ASP A 206 -4.54 -6.69 25.19
C ASP A 206 -5.98 -7.01 25.62
N GLY A 207 -6.33 -8.29 25.66
CA GLY A 207 -7.69 -8.76 25.89
C GLY A 207 -8.29 -8.18 27.18
N ALA A 208 -7.56 -8.20 28.30
CA ALA A 208 -8.08 -7.72 29.58
C ALA A 208 -8.29 -6.20 29.58
N ALA A 209 -7.39 -5.45 28.94
CA ALA A 209 -7.53 -3.99 28.80
C ALA A 209 -8.62 -3.59 27.80
N TRP A 210 -8.94 -4.45 26.83
CA TRP A 210 -9.94 -4.20 25.80
C TRP A 210 -11.34 -4.68 26.15
N GLN A 211 -11.50 -5.66 27.05
CA GLN A 211 -12.80 -6.24 27.42
C GLN A 211 -13.92 -5.20 27.65
N PRO A 212 -13.69 -4.09 28.39
CA PRO A 212 -14.75 -3.10 28.61
C PRO A 212 -15.26 -2.40 27.34
N PHE A 213 -14.47 -2.43 26.27
CA PHE A 213 -14.77 -1.78 25.00
C PHE A 213 -15.26 -2.75 23.92
N ALA A 214 -15.08 -4.06 24.11
CA ALA A 214 -15.54 -5.07 23.15
C ALA A 214 -17.03 -4.96 22.79
N PRO A 215 -17.95 -4.58 23.71
CA PRO A 215 -19.36 -4.33 23.37
C PRO A 215 -19.61 -3.19 22.39
N LEU A 216 -18.64 -2.30 22.16
CA LEU A 216 -18.75 -1.21 21.18
C LEU A 216 -18.44 -1.67 19.74
N ALA A 217 -18.09 -2.94 19.52
CA ALA A 217 -17.75 -3.45 18.20
C ALA A 217 -18.86 -3.13 17.16
N GLY A 218 -18.46 -2.56 16.03
CA GLY A 218 -19.36 -2.10 14.97
C GLY A 218 -19.71 -0.61 15.05
N VAL A 219 -19.49 0.05 16.19
CA VAL A 219 -19.67 1.51 16.30
C VAL A 219 -18.60 2.23 15.48
N SER A 220 -19.05 3.17 14.64
CA SER A 220 -18.18 4.05 13.84
C SER A 220 -18.45 5.51 14.18
N MET A 221 -17.39 6.32 14.25
CA MET A 221 -17.51 7.76 14.49
C MET A 221 -16.29 8.53 13.96
N GLU A 222 -16.51 9.77 13.54
CA GLU A 222 -15.42 10.69 13.18
C GLU A 222 -14.64 11.12 14.43
N VAL A 223 -13.31 11.05 14.35
CA VAL A 223 -12.40 11.45 15.45
C VAL A 223 -11.25 12.29 14.93
N ASP A 224 -10.74 13.17 15.80
CA ASP A 224 -9.39 13.71 15.64
C ASP A 224 -8.40 12.74 16.31
N ILE A 225 -7.46 12.20 15.53
CA ILE A 225 -6.43 11.27 16.00
C ILE A 225 -5.03 11.81 15.67
N ALA A 226 -4.11 11.74 16.63
CA ALA A 226 -2.74 12.23 16.45
C ALA A 226 -1.69 11.39 17.20
N THR A 227 -0.47 11.39 16.69
CA THR A 227 0.70 10.73 17.30
C THR A 227 2.00 11.42 16.89
N GLY A 228 3.11 11.03 17.54
CA GLY A 228 4.44 11.55 17.23
C GLY A 228 4.69 12.98 17.72
N ARG A 229 5.87 13.51 17.39
CA ARG A 229 6.29 14.89 17.65
C ARG A 229 7.15 15.39 16.49
N GLY A 230 7.15 16.71 16.25
CA GLY A 230 7.98 17.33 15.21
C GLY A 230 7.70 16.73 13.83
N ARG A 231 8.76 16.38 13.09
CA ARG A 231 8.66 15.81 11.73
C ARG A 231 8.04 14.41 11.67
N GLU A 232 7.95 13.70 12.80
CA GLU A 232 7.31 12.38 12.88
C GLU A 232 5.84 12.47 13.33
N ALA A 233 5.32 13.67 13.53
CA ALA A 233 3.94 13.86 13.94
C ALA A 233 2.98 13.57 12.78
N GLY A 234 1.89 12.89 13.08
CA GLY A 234 0.74 12.71 12.19
C GLY A 234 -0.53 13.13 12.92
N ALA A 235 -1.46 13.73 12.19
CA ALA A 235 -2.78 14.08 12.69
C ALA A 235 -3.81 13.91 11.57
N PHE A 236 -4.92 13.26 11.88
CA PHE A 236 -5.99 12.98 10.93
C PHE A 236 -7.35 13.21 11.58
N ARG A 237 -8.30 13.69 10.77
CA ARG A 237 -9.72 13.75 11.11
C ARG A 237 -10.47 12.82 10.18
N GLU A 238 -10.88 11.68 10.70
CA GLU A 238 -11.42 10.57 9.91
C GLU A 238 -12.28 9.65 10.78
N ASP A 239 -12.97 8.71 10.13
CA ASP A 239 -13.76 7.70 10.83
C ASP A 239 -12.87 6.67 11.55
N LEU A 240 -13.22 6.41 12.81
CA LEU A 240 -12.70 5.33 13.64
C LEU A 240 -13.79 4.27 13.81
N LEU A 241 -13.40 3.01 13.70
CA LEU A 241 -14.25 1.84 13.89
C LEU A 241 -13.82 1.05 15.12
N TRP A 242 -14.75 0.83 16.04
CA TRP A 242 -14.57 -0.10 17.15
C TRP A 242 -14.71 -1.54 16.65
N THR A 243 -13.79 -2.42 17.07
CA THR A 243 -13.80 -3.83 16.72
C THR A 243 -13.71 -4.70 17.97
N HIS A 244 -14.00 -6.00 17.83
CA HIS A 244 -13.88 -6.96 18.93
C HIS A 244 -12.47 -7.03 19.54
N ARG A 245 -11.43 -6.64 18.81
CA ARG A 245 -10.01 -6.81 19.22
C ARG A 245 -9.23 -5.50 19.29
N GLY A 246 -9.86 -4.37 19.02
CA GLY A 246 -9.22 -3.06 19.04
C GLY A 246 -9.89 -2.05 18.12
N LEU A 247 -9.08 -1.16 17.53
CA LEU A 247 -9.53 -0.04 16.73
C LEU A 247 -9.13 -0.21 15.26
N SER A 248 -10.02 0.19 14.36
CA SER A 248 -9.82 0.20 12.92
C SER A 248 -10.45 1.47 12.33
N GLY A 249 -10.74 1.47 11.03
CA GLY A 249 -11.29 2.61 10.31
C GLY A 249 -10.21 3.55 9.79
N PRO A 250 -10.52 4.39 8.80
CA PRO A 250 -9.56 5.27 8.13
C PRO A 250 -8.65 6.05 9.09
N ALA A 251 -9.18 6.60 10.19
CA ALA A 251 -8.39 7.35 11.17
C ALA A 251 -7.24 6.51 11.74
N VAL A 252 -7.55 5.28 12.14
CA VAL A 252 -6.60 4.36 12.77
C VAL A 252 -5.60 3.83 11.73
N LEU A 253 -6.07 3.48 10.54
CA LEU A 253 -5.19 3.02 9.46
C LEU A 253 -4.19 4.13 9.06
N GLN A 254 -4.65 5.37 8.88
CA GLN A 254 -3.78 6.50 8.54
C GLN A 254 -2.73 6.77 9.62
N ILE A 255 -3.15 6.89 10.89
CA ILE A 255 -2.22 7.21 11.99
C ILE A 255 -1.23 6.07 12.28
N SER A 256 -1.56 4.83 11.91
CA SER A 256 -0.66 3.67 12.11
C SER A 256 0.70 3.87 11.46
N SER A 257 0.73 4.58 10.34
CA SER A 257 1.94 4.84 9.56
C SER A 257 2.88 5.84 10.25
N TYR A 258 2.37 6.67 11.17
CA TYR A 258 3.15 7.65 11.94
C TYR A 258 3.54 7.12 13.32
N TRP A 259 2.76 6.19 13.85
CA TRP A 259 3.00 5.64 15.17
C TRP A 259 4.30 4.84 15.21
N ARG A 260 5.11 5.06 16.25
CA ARG A 260 6.25 4.22 16.61
C ARG A 260 6.00 3.58 17.97
N PRO A 261 6.36 2.30 18.18
CA PRO A 261 6.43 1.76 19.54
C PRO A 261 7.42 2.61 20.32
N ALA A 262 7.05 3.08 21.51
CA ALA A 262 8.02 3.71 22.40
C ALA A 262 9.17 2.72 22.63
N ASN A 263 10.42 3.16 22.41
CA ASN A 263 11.63 2.38 22.66
C ASN A 263 11.50 1.56 23.95
N ARG A 264 11.73 0.25 23.87
CA ARG A 264 11.72 -0.62 25.05
C ARG A 264 12.82 -0.26 26.08
N ASP A 265 13.81 0.56 25.71
CA ASP A 265 15.02 0.77 26.52
C ASP A 265 15.37 2.24 26.83
N ARG A 266 14.40 3.09 27.17
CA ARG A 266 14.70 4.34 27.90
C ARG A 266 13.87 4.45 29.17
N PRO A 267 14.49 4.49 30.37
CA PRO A 267 13.76 4.84 31.57
C PRO A 267 13.29 6.28 31.42
N VAL A 268 11.98 6.46 31.27
CA VAL A 268 11.36 7.79 31.26
C VAL A 268 11.56 8.38 32.65
N ARG A 269 12.54 9.28 32.80
CA ARG A 269 12.55 10.22 33.93
C ARG A 269 11.23 11.00 33.84
N ARG A 270 10.30 10.67 34.74
CA ARG A 270 9.09 11.45 34.98
C ARG A 270 9.51 12.86 35.41
N ARG A 271 9.42 13.82 34.49
CA ARG A 271 9.13 15.22 34.84
C ARG A 271 7.94 15.67 34.00
N GLY A 272 6.87 16.02 34.71
CA GLY A 272 5.84 16.98 34.28
C GLY A 272 5.07 16.72 32.98
N ARG A 273 3.81 16.30 33.15
CA ARG A 273 2.65 16.50 32.24
C ARG A 273 2.82 16.14 30.75
N GLY A 274 2.25 14.99 30.37
CA GLY A 274 1.58 14.82 29.06
C GLY A 274 2.35 14.06 27.97
N GLY A 275 2.75 12.81 28.23
CA GLY A 275 3.07 11.86 27.16
C GLY A 275 1.78 11.40 26.48
N VAL A 276 1.56 11.79 25.23
CA VAL A 276 0.38 11.40 24.44
C VAL A 276 0.53 9.95 24.01
N VAL A 277 -0.12 9.05 24.75
CA VAL A 277 -0.65 7.80 24.20
C VAL A 277 -1.77 8.19 23.24
N ALA A 278 -1.85 7.56 22.07
CA ALA A 278 -2.86 7.81 21.03
C ALA A 278 -4.22 8.17 21.66
N GLY A 279 -4.57 9.45 21.60
CA GLY A 279 -5.81 9.96 22.17
C GLY A 279 -6.73 10.31 21.03
N ALA A 280 -7.87 9.61 20.94
CA ALA A 280 -9.00 10.07 20.15
C ALA A 280 -9.77 11.10 20.99
N GLN A 281 -10.06 12.26 20.42
CA GLN A 281 -11.01 13.22 21.00
C GLN A 281 -12.25 13.23 20.12
N ALA A 282 -13.41 12.91 20.70
CA ALA A 282 -14.70 13.11 20.06
C ALA A 282 -15.21 14.53 20.36
N ARG A 283 -15.76 15.24 19.37
CA ARG A 283 -16.47 16.51 19.56
C ARG A 283 -17.97 16.33 19.28
N GLN A 284 -18.79 17.04 20.04
CA GLN A 284 -20.25 17.12 19.81
C GLN A 284 -20.57 18.11 18.66
N PRO A 285 -21.64 17.86 17.88
CA PRO A 285 -22.14 18.80 16.87
C PRO A 285 -22.76 20.06 17.51
N PRO A 286 -22.88 21.19 16.78
CA PRO A 286 -23.46 22.42 17.30
C PRO A 286 -24.96 22.24 17.60
N ALA A 287 -25.39 22.70 18.77
CA ALA A 287 -26.76 22.61 19.24
C ALA A 287 -27.69 23.55 18.44
N SER A 288 -28.70 22.98 17.76
CA SER A 288 -29.91 23.70 17.36
C SER A 288 -30.94 23.62 18.50
N GLY A 289 -31.63 24.73 18.75
CA GLY A 289 -32.40 24.97 19.96
C GLY A 289 -33.71 24.19 20.10
N GLN A 290 -33.99 23.85 21.37
CA GLN A 290 -35.29 23.60 22.03
C GLN A 290 -36.21 22.47 21.50
N SER A 291 -36.33 21.37 22.24
CA SER A 291 -37.36 21.21 23.28
C SER A 291 -37.24 19.85 24.01
N SER A 292 -37.77 19.86 25.22
CA SER A 292 -37.74 18.89 26.33
C SER A 292 -37.97 17.40 26.02
N GLY A 293 -37.04 16.56 26.50
CA GLY A 293 -37.24 15.12 26.70
C GLY A 293 -36.04 14.51 27.44
N ARG A 294 -36.30 13.91 28.61
CA ARG A 294 -35.28 13.36 29.55
C ARG A 294 -34.15 12.61 28.84
N THR A 295 -32.93 13.13 28.92
CA THR A 295 -31.71 12.43 28.51
C THR A 295 -30.77 12.27 29.71
N ALA A 296 -30.34 11.04 29.92
CA ALA A 296 -29.29 10.70 30.87
C ALA A 296 -28.03 11.53 30.56
N ALA A 297 -27.47 12.17 31.59
CA ALA A 297 -26.25 12.95 31.49
C ALA A 297 -25.10 12.07 30.97
N GLY A 298 -24.74 12.23 29.69
CA GLY A 298 -23.49 11.73 29.15
C GLY A 298 -22.30 12.49 29.75
N PRO A 299 -21.13 11.86 29.92
CA PRO A 299 -19.98 12.54 30.50
C PRO A 299 -19.51 13.69 29.58
N PRO A 300 -19.05 14.82 30.14
CA PRO A 300 -18.59 15.96 29.35
C PRO A 300 -17.27 15.61 28.68
N GLY A 301 -17.14 15.92 27.37
CA GLY A 301 -15.90 16.03 26.61
C GLY A 301 -14.68 15.26 27.15
N GLY A 302 -14.79 13.94 27.26
CA GLY A 302 -13.78 13.10 27.88
C GLY A 302 -12.74 12.61 26.86
N ARG A 303 -11.46 12.80 27.18
CA ARG A 303 -10.35 12.17 26.46
C ARG A 303 -10.39 10.66 26.76
N MET A 304 -11.06 9.88 25.93
CA MET A 304 -11.15 8.43 26.13
C MET A 304 -9.89 7.76 25.56
N VAL A 305 -8.93 7.48 26.43
CA VAL A 305 -7.69 6.78 26.08
C VAL A 305 -7.74 5.39 26.71
N PRO A 306 -7.93 4.31 25.93
CA PRO A 306 -7.76 2.96 26.43
C PRO A 306 -6.36 2.83 27.05
N ARG A 307 -6.29 2.58 28.36
CA ARG A 307 -5.02 2.36 29.05
C ARG A 307 -4.62 0.89 28.89
N GLY A 308 -3.60 0.61 28.09
CA GLY A 308 -3.07 -0.74 27.88
C GLY A 308 -1.90 -0.75 26.88
N ARG A 309 -1.14 -1.85 26.83
CA ARG A 309 -0.08 -2.03 25.81
C ARG A 309 -0.74 -2.30 24.46
N ALA A 310 -0.95 -1.26 23.66
CA ALA A 310 -1.41 -1.40 22.28
C ALA A 310 -0.30 -2.02 21.41
N ARG A 311 -0.69 -2.92 20.50
CA ARG A 311 0.17 -3.48 19.46
C ARG A 311 -0.52 -3.34 18.12
N TRP A 312 0.19 -2.85 17.12
CA TRP A 312 -0.27 -2.95 15.74
C TRP A 312 0.06 -4.36 15.24
N ARG A 313 -0.93 -5.03 14.68
CA ARG A 313 -0.72 -6.30 13.97
C ARG A 313 -1.09 -6.08 12.52
N GLN A 314 -0.30 -6.64 11.60
CA GLN A 314 -0.86 -6.97 10.29
C GLN A 314 -1.94 -8.01 10.55
N THR A 315 -3.20 -7.59 10.49
CA THR A 315 -4.29 -8.53 10.30
C THR A 315 -4.13 -9.04 8.87
N GLY A 316 -3.61 -10.26 8.73
CA GLY A 316 -3.83 -11.00 7.49
C GLY A 316 -5.32 -11.16 7.33
N ALA A 317 -5.87 -10.64 6.22
CA ALA A 317 -7.15 -11.12 5.71
C ALA A 317 -7.08 -12.65 5.56
#